data_AF-A0A953C2U8-F1
#
_entry.id   AF-A0A953C2U8-F1
#
_cell.length_a   1.000
_cell.length_b   1.000
_cell.length_c   1.000
_cell.angle_alpha   90.00
_cell.angle_beta   90.00
_cell.angle_gamma   90.00
#
_symmetry.space_group_name_H-M   'P 1'
#
loop_
_entity.id
_entity.type
_entity.pdbx_description
1 polymer ?
#
loop_
_entity_poly.entity_id
_entity_poly.type
_entity_poly.pdbx_seq_one_letter_code
_entity_poly.pdbx_strand_id
1 'polypeptide(L)'
;MNGPPVPQRIPPLTWRRPSLVFTPIALALAIGWPLMLLQNAPDMLKFALLAGGSVFALALLTMGVAWAGGRAPRTRREVVGHVVAAGAVVALVGPFALTRILAAVADYDQAGSGAAFNIGMAAAVTPLALVIGLPVALVSGLVFASIALMRPASAEPDERADVQPFR
;
A
#
# COMPACT_ATOMS: atom_id res chain seq x y z
N MET A 1 -29.17 -34.47 -21.22
CA MET A 1 -28.21 -34.94 -20.20
C MET A 1 -27.49 -33.72 -19.66
N ASN A 2 -27.79 -33.31 -18.43
CA ASN A 2 -27.14 -32.17 -17.78
C ASN A 2 -25.80 -32.66 -17.21
N GLY A 3 -24.71 -32.35 -17.92
CA GLY A 3 -23.36 -32.66 -17.43
C GLY A 3 -23.07 -31.91 -16.12
N PRO A 4 -22.13 -32.42 -15.30
CA PRO A 4 -21.72 -31.73 -14.09
C PRO A 4 -21.18 -30.32 -14.44
N PRO A 5 -21.49 -29.29 -13.63
CA PRO A 5 -21.06 -27.92 -13.92
C PRO A 5 -19.54 -27.87 -14.01
N VAL A 6 -19.03 -27.41 -15.15
CA VAL A 6 -17.59 -27.21 -15.37
C VAL A 6 -17.11 -26.19 -14.33
N PRO A 7 -16.09 -26.52 -13.50
CA PRO A 7 -15.59 -25.58 -12.52
C PRO A 7 -14.99 -24.38 -13.25
N GLN A 8 -15.65 -23.23 -13.14
CA GLN A 8 -15.14 -21.96 -13.63
C GLN A 8 -13.82 -21.68 -12.93
N ARG A 9 -12.70 -21.81 -13.66
CA ARG A 9 -11.41 -21.31 -13.18
C ARG A 9 -11.55 -19.79 -13.13
N ILE A 10 -11.63 -19.23 -11.92
CA ILE A 10 -11.53 -17.78 -11.72
C ILE A 10 -10.30 -17.34 -12.51
N PRO A 11 -10.45 -16.50 -13.56
CA PRO A 11 -9.32 -16.09 -14.36
C PRO A 11 -8.34 -15.39 -13.39
N PRO A 12 -7.09 -15.87 -13.27
CA PRO A 12 -6.14 -15.25 -12.38
C PRO A 12 -6.04 -13.78 -12.79
N LEU A 13 -6.05 -12.84 -11.83
CA LEU A 13 -5.76 -11.44 -12.13
C LEU A 13 -4.39 -11.44 -12.80
N THR A 14 -4.43 -11.30 -14.11
CA THR A 14 -3.24 -11.20 -14.91
C THR A 14 -2.64 -9.85 -14.52
N TRP A 15 -1.56 -9.89 -13.77
CA TRP A 15 -0.54 -8.85 -13.81
C TRP A 15 0.00 -8.77 -15.24
N ARG A 16 -0.85 -8.42 -16.22
CA ARG A 16 -0.50 -8.25 -17.62
C ARG A 16 -0.40 -6.76 -17.83
N ARG A 17 0.85 -6.31 -17.64
CA ARG A 17 1.39 -4.96 -17.78
C ARG A 17 0.94 -4.03 -16.65
N PRO A 18 1.86 -3.39 -15.90
CA PRO A 18 1.48 -2.22 -15.13
C PRO A 18 0.85 -1.25 -16.12
N SER A 19 -0.44 -0.99 -15.99
CA SER A 19 -1.04 0.09 -16.75
C SER A 19 -0.38 1.35 -16.22
N LEU A 20 0.60 1.86 -16.96
CA LEU A 20 1.40 3.03 -16.60
C LEU A 20 0.53 4.25 -16.26
N VAL A 21 -0.75 4.22 -16.64
CA VAL A 21 -1.76 5.23 -16.33
C VAL A 21 -2.53 4.95 -15.04
N PHE A 22 -3.05 3.75 -14.79
CA PHE A 22 -3.89 3.51 -13.60
C PHE A 22 -3.09 3.36 -12.30
N THR A 23 -1.85 2.87 -12.34
CA THR A 23 -1.01 2.75 -11.14
C THR A 23 -0.70 4.12 -10.49
N PRO A 24 -0.26 5.16 -11.22
CA PRO A 24 -0.04 6.47 -10.61
C PRO A 24 -1.33 7.14 -10.16
N ILE A 25 -2.45 6.96 -10.86
CA ILE A 25 -3.77 7.47 -10.42
C ILE A 25 -4.21 6.79 -9.12
N ALA A 26 -4.06 5.46 -9.04
CA ALA A 26 -4.36 4.69 -7.85
C ALA A 26 -3.54 5.16 -6.65
N LEU A 27 -2.24 5.41 -6.86
CA LEU A 27 -1.34 5.91 -5.84
C LEU A 27 -1.71 7.34 -5.40
N ALA A 28 -1.99 8.23 -6.37
CA ALA A 28 -2.41 9.60 -6.10
C ALA A 28 -3.70 9.67 -5.28
N LEU A 29 -4.70 8.81 -5.58
CA LEU A 29 -5.94 8.77 -4.83
C LEU A 29 -5.78 8.11 -3.46
N ALA A 30 -5.01 7.03 -3.38
CA ALA A 30 -4.76 6.33 -2.12
C ALA A 30 -3.96 7.18 -1.12
N ILE A 31 -3.00 7.99 -1.61
CA ILE A 31 -2.24 8.94 -0.78
C ILE A 31 -2.99 10.27 -0.62
N GLY A 32 -3.83 10.65 -1.58
CA GLY A 32 -4.48 11.96 -1.60
C GLY A 32 -5.62 12.10 -0.59
N TRP A 33 -6.45 11.07 -0.42
CA TRP A 33 -7.63 11.18 0.46
C TRP A 33 -7.29 11.46 1.94
N PRO A 34 -6.25 10.87 2.57
CA PRO A 34 -5.88 11.21 3.94
C PRO A 34 -5.31 12.63 4.06
N LEU A 35 -4.68 13.15 2.99
CA LEU A 35 -4.15 14.52 2.99
C LEU A 35 -5.25 15.56 2.96
N MET A 36 -6.39 15.26 2.32
CA MET A 36 -7.56 16.16 2.35
C MET A 36 -8.07 16.38 3.79
N LEU A 37 -7.93 15.39 4.68
CA LEU A 37 -8.26 15.53 6.10
C LEU A 37 -7.32 16.49 6.85
N LEU A 38 -6.12 16.71 6.30
CA LEU A 38 -5.03 17.47 6.91
C LEU A 38 -4.78 18.82 6.23
N GLN A 39 -5.67 19.25 5.33
CA GLN A 39 -5.51 20.50 4.57
C GLN A 39 -5.35 21.75 5.45
N ASN A 40 -5.92 21.74 6.67
CA ASN A 40 -5.82 22.84 7.63
C ASN A 40 -4.58 22.76 8.54
N ALA A 41 -3.73 21.73 8.37
CA ALA A 41 -2.55 21.48 9.18
C ALA A 41 -1.33 21.21 8.27
N PRO A 42 -0.75 22.25 7.65
CA PRO A 42 0.28 22.12 6.62
C PRO A 42 1.55 21.40 7.10
N ASP A 43 1.89 21.54 8.39
CA ASP A 43 3.04 20.84 8.96
C ASP A 43 2.79 19.33 9.07
N MET A 44 1.56 18.92 9.42
CA MET A 44 1.18 17.50 9.47
C MET A 44 1.05 16.89 8.07
N LEU A 45 0.71 17.70 7.06
CA LEU A 45 0.57 17.25 5.68
C LEU A 45 1.88 16.70 5.11
N LYS A 46 3.03 17.31 5.44
CA LYS A 46 4.36 16.82 5.04
C LYS A 46 4.67 15.45 5.64
N PHE A 47 4.37 15.26 6.93
CA PHE A 47 4.57 13.98 7.60
C PHE A 47 3.63 12.89 7.06
N ALA A 48 2.38 13.25 6.77
CA ALA A 48 1.42 12.32 6.17
C ALA A 48 1.82 11.91 4.75
N LEU A 49 2.37 12.82 3.94
CA LEU A 49 2.94 12.51 2.63
C LEU A 49 4.12 11.52 2.74
N LEU A 50 5.06 11.80 3.65
CA LEU A 50 6.21 10.91 3.88
C LEU A 50 5.77 9.53 4.37
N ALA A 51 4.83 9.47 5.32
CA ALA A 51 4.31 8.22 5.85
C ALA A 51 3.57 7.44 4.76
N GLY A 52 2.63 8.06 4.04
CA GLY A 52 1.87 7.43 2.96
C GLY A 52 2.78 6.95 1.83
N GLY A 53 3.74 7.78 1.42
CA GLY A 53 4.76 7.41 0.43
C GLY A 53 5.61 6.22 0.89
N SER A 54 6.03 6.18 2.15
CA SER A 54 6.79 5.07 2.72
C SER A 54 5.99 3.76 2.76
N VAL A 55 4.70 3.83 3.12
CA VAL A 55 3.80 2.66 3.10
C VAL A 55 3.70 2.08 1.70
N PHE A 56 3.44 2.92 0.69
CA PHE A 56 3.31 2.44 -0.69
C PHE A 56 4.64 1.99 -1.28
N ALA A 57 5.77 2.64 -0.96
CA ALA A 57 7.09 2.19 -1.36
C ALA A 57 7.40 0.78 -0.82
N LEU A 58 7.16 0.56 0.47
CA LEU A 58 7.32 -0.76 1.10
C LEU A 58 6.36 -1.80 0.53
N ALA A 59 5.09 -1.43 0.32
CA ALA A 59 4.10 -2.34 -0.27
C ALA A 59 4.53 -2.79 -1.67
N LEU A 60 4.92 -1.86 -2.54
CA LEU A 60 5.41 -2.17 -3.88
C LEU A 60 6.70 -3.00 -3.85
N LEU A 61 7.61 -2.73 -2.92
CA LEU A 61 8.82 -3.52 -2.76
C LEU A 61 8.50 -4.96 -2.34
N THR A 62 7.63 -5.16 -1.35
CA THR A 62 7.24 -6.51 -0.90
C THR A 62 6.50 -7.29 -2.00
N MET A 63 5.66 -6.61 -2.78
CA MET A 63 4.99 -7.20 -3.95
C MET A 63 5.98 -7.53 -5.06
N GLY A 64 6.97 -6.67 -5.31
CA GLY A 64 8.04 -6.91 -6.28
C GLY A 64 8.91 -8.11 -5.91
N VAL A 65 9.23 -8.26 -4.62
CA VAL A 65 9.94 -9.45 -4.09
C VAL A 65 9.09 -10.71 -4.27
N ALA A 66 7.79 -10.65 -3.93
CA ALA A 66 6.89 -11.79 -4.11
C ALA A 66 6.77 -12.19 -5.59
N TRP A 67 6.72 -11.21 -6.50
CA TRP A 67 6.74 -11.41 -7.94
C TRP A 67 8.04 -12.07 -8.42
N ALA A 68 9.20 -11.58 -7.98
CA ALA A 68 10.51 -12.16 -8.32
C ALA A 68 10.65 -13.61 -7.82
N GLY A 69 10.02 -13.94 -6.68
CA GLY A 69 9.95 -15.30 -6.13
C GLY A 69 8.86 -16.21 -6.72
N GLY A 70 8.19 -15.81 -7.80
CA GLY A 70 7.15 -16.61 -8.46
C GLY A 70 5.78 -16.63 -7.75
N ARG A 71 5.60 -15.83 -6.70
CA ARG A 71 4.36 -15.69 -5.91
C ARG A 71 3.70 -14.33 -6.14
N ALA A 72 3.54 -13.95 -7.40
CA ALA A 72 2.91 -12.68 -7.75
C ALA A 72 1.49 -12.57 -7.15
N PRO A 73 1.10 -11.41 -6.56
CA PRO A 73 -0.21 -11.26 -5.93
C PRO A 73 -1.33 -11.36 -6.98
N ARG A 74 -2.19 -12.37 -6.84
CA ARG A 74 -3.25 -12.75 -7.80
C ARG A 74 -4.63 -12.28 -7.40
N THR A 75 -4.79 -11.74 -6.20
CA THR A 75 -6.07 -11.28 -5.69
C THR A 75 -5.97 -9.86 -5.13
N ARG A 76 -7.08 -9.11 -5.18
CA ARG A 76 -7.17 -7.80 -4.51
C ARG A 76 -6.82 -7.91 -3.03
N ARG A 77 -7.21 -9.03 -2.39
CA ARG A 77 -6.91 -9.31 -0.98
C ARG A 77 -5.41 -9.42 -0.71
N GLU A 78 -4.65 -10.07 -1.58
CA GLU A 78 -3.19 -10.16 -1.44
C GLU A 78 -2.52 -8.79 -1.56
N VAL A 79 -2.95 -7.95 -2.52
CA VAL A 79 -2.45 -6.58 -2.68
C VAL A 79 -2.75 -5.73 -1.44
N VAL A 80 -3.99 -5.76 -0.96
CA VAL A 80 -4.38 -5.06 0.28
C VAL A 80 -3.56 -5.57 1.46
N GLY A 81 -3.29 -6.88 1.53
CA GLY A 81 -2.45 -7.48 2.57
C GLY A 81 -1.04 -6.87 2.61
N HIS A 82 -0.39 -6.69 1.46
CA HIS A 82 0.91 -6.03 1.37
C HIS A 82 0.88 -4.57 1.85
N VAL A 83 -0.16 -3.82 1.47
CA VAL A 83 -0.33 -2.42 1.88
C VAL A 83 -0.58 -2.30 3.38
N VAL A 84 -1.46 -3.15 3.94
CA VAL A 84 -1.76 -3.16 5.39
C VAL A 84 -0.53 -3.59 6.18
N ALA A 85 0.22 -4.60 5.73
CA ALA A 85 1.46 -5.02 6.38
C ALA A 85 2.50 -3.90 6.36
N ALA A 86 2.70 -3.23 5.23
CA ALA A 86 3.57 -2.06 5.13
C ALA A 86 3.08 -0.91 6.04
N GLY A 87 1.78 -0.66 6.08
CA GLY A 87 1.14 0.29 7.00
C GLY A 87 1.43 0.00 8.46
N ALA A 88 1.31 -1.26 8.88
CA ALA A 88 1.64 -1.71 10.23
C ALA A 88 3.11 -1.47 10.56
N VAL A 89 4.02 -1.81 9.64
CA VAL A 89 5.47 -1.59 9.82
C VAL A 89 5.76 -0.10 9.97
N VAL A 90 5.21 0.75 9.11
CA VAL A 90 5.40 2.21 9.18
C VAL A 90 4.80 2.79 10.46
N ALA A 91 3.64 2.31 10.91
CA ALA A 91 3.03 2.76 12.16
C ALA A 91 3.84 2.34 13.41
N LEU A 92 4.48 1.16 13.38
CA LEU A 92 5.35 0.68 14.45
C LEU A 92 6.67 1.44 14.51
N VAL A 93 7.31 1.61 13.35
CA VAL A 93 8.67 2.17 13.25
C VAL A 93 8.66 3.70 13.17
N GLY A 94 7.60 4.28 12.60
CA GLY A 94 7.46 5.71 12.30
C GLY A 94 7.73 6.62 13.49
N PRO A 95 7.11 6.40 14.67
CA PRO A 95 7.39 7.23 15.85
C PRO A 95 8.87 7.24 16.23
N PHE A 96 9.56 6.10 16.16
CA PHE A 96 10.99 6.00 16.49
C PHE A 96 11.87 6.65 15.42
N ALA A 97 11.55 6.42 14.14
CA ALA A 97 12.27 7.04 13.03
C ALA A 97 12.15 8.57 13.09
N LEU A 98 10.95 9.10 13.35
CA LEU A 98 10.72 10.53 13.52
C LEU A 98 11.52 11.10 14.69
N THR A 99 11.51 10.42 15.84
CA THR A 99 12.30 10.81 17.02
C THR A 99 13.79 10.91 16.68
N ARG A 100 14.34 9.96 15.91
CA ARG A 100 15.75 9.98 15.48
C ARG A 100 16.07 11.08 14.49
N ILE A 101 15.18 11.32 13.52
CA ILE A 101 15.35 12.39 12.53
C ILE A 101 15.32 13.75 13.23
N LEU A 102 14.34 13.98 14.11
CA LEU A 102 14.21 15.24 14.84
C LEU A 102 15.38 15.45 15.79
N ALA A 103 15.82 14.42 16.52
CA ALA A 103 17.02 14.51 17.36
C ALA A 103 18.26 14.89 16.53
N ALA A 104 18.47 14.25 15.36
CA ALA A 104 19.60 14.56 14.49
C ALA A 104 19.57 15.99 13.93
N VAL A 105 18.39 16.51 13.59
CA VAL A 105 18.22 17.89 13.12
C VAL A 105 18.38 18.89 14.26
N ALA A 106 17.81 18.59 15.43
CA ALA A 106 17.86 19.43 16.63
C ALA A 106 19.29 19.56 17.17
N ASP A 107 20.06 18.47 17.20
CA ASP A 107 21.47 18.49 17.57
C ASP A 107 22.33 19.26 16.56
N TYR A 108 21.91 19.34 15.29
CA TYR A 108 22.57 20.12 14.25
C TYR A 108 22.32 21.63 14.39
N ASP A 109 21.10 22.02 14.78
CA ASP A 109 20.65 23.43 14.81
C ASP A 109 20.85 24.09 16.18
N GLN A 110 20.74 23.33 17.28
CA GLN A 110 20.95 23.78 18.65
C GLN A 110 21.60 22.66 19.47
N ALA A 111 22.92 22.73 19.63
CA ALA A 111 23.72 21.78 20.41
C ALA A 111 23.11 21.53 21.81
N GLY A 112 22.35 20.44 21.96
CA GLY A 112 21.74 20.02 23.23
C GLY A 112 20.20 19.97 23.28
N SER A 113 19.48 20.34 22.22
CA SER A 113 18.00 20.29 22.21
C SER A 113 17.40 18.91 21.89
N GLY A 114 18.20 17.94 21.41
CA GLY A 114 17.75 16.59 21.06
C GLY A 114 17.15 15.76 22.22
N ALA A 115 17.40 16.15 23.47
CA ALA A 115 16.90 15.45 24.67
C ALA A 115 15.37 15.51 24.83
N ALA A 116 14.68 16.45 24.17
CA ALA A 116 13.22 16.56 24.20
C ALA A 116 12.51 15.42 23.45
N PHE A 117 13.20 14.75 22.52
CA PHE A 117 12.66 13.67 21.69
C PHE A 117 13.18 12.32 22.17
N ASN A 118 12.50 11.71 23.15
CA ASN A 118 12.94 10.45 23.76
C ASN A 118 12.20 9.21 23.25
N ILE A 119 12.83 8.04 23.41
CA ILE A 119 12.30 6.73 23.01
C ILE A 119 11.00 6.38 23.77
N GLY A 120 10.86 6.83 25.01
CA GLY A 120 9.66 6.60 25.82
C GLY A 120 8.42 7.26 25.23
N MET A 121 8.54 8.49 24.73
CA MET A 121 7.49 9.21 24.03
C MET A 121 7.13 8.51 22.72
N ALA A 122 8.13 8.06 21.94
CA ALA A 122 7.90 7.29 20.73
C ALA A 122 7.06 6.04 21.01
N ALA A 123 7.44 5.27 22.04
CA ALA A 123 6.71 4.07 22.47
C ALA A 123 5.28 4.38 22.97
N ALA A 124 5.09 5.51 23.65
CA ALA A 124 3.76 5.93 24.11
C ALA A 124 2.82 6.32 22.97
N VAL A 125 3.35 6.84 21.85
CA VAL A 125 2.57 7.24 20.66
C VAL A 125 2.34 6.08 19.70
N THR A 126 3.14 5.01 19.77
CA THR A 126 3.01 3.83 18.88
C THR A 126 1.60 3.22 18.83
N PRO A 127 0.89 3.00 19.96
CA PRO A 127 -0.48 2.45 19.91
C PRO A 127 -1.44 3.36 19.15
N LEU A 128 -1.34 4.68 19.35
CA LEU A 128 -2.16 5.65 18.63
C LEU A 128 -1.86 5.64 17.12
N ALA A 129 -0.57 5.55 16.75
CA ALA A 129 -0.16 5.44 15.36
C ALA A 129 -0.74 4.19 14.67
N LEU A 130 -0.87 3.07 15.39
CA LEU A 130 -1.53 1.86 14.87
C LEU A 130 -3.05 2.03 14.72
N VAL A 131 -3.70 2.58 15.75
CA VAL A 131 -5.17 2.77 15.78
C VAL A 131 -5.63 3.65 14.62
N ILE A 132 -4.85 4.67 14.27
CA ILE A 132 -5.16 5.57 13.16
C ILE A 132 -4.58 5.04 11.84
N GLY A 133 -3.34 4.57 11.85
CA GLY A 133 -2.60 4.21 10.64
C GLY A 133 -3.13 2.96 9.94
N LEU A 134 -3.58 1.94 10.68
CA LEU A 134 -4.08 0.70 10.09
C LEU A 134 -5.37 0.89 9.28
N PRO A 135 -6.42 1.56 9.80
CA PRO A 135 -7.61 1.88 9.01
C PRO A 135 -7.28 2.70 7.76
N VAL A 136 -6.40 3.69 7.90
CA VAL A 136 -5.96 4.51 6.76
C VAL A 136 -5.26 3.66 5.71
N ALA A 137 -4.33 2.78 6.11
CA ALA A 137 -3.64 1.86 5.21
C ALA A 137 -4.61 0.86 4.55
N LEU A 138 -5.61 0.37 5.27
CA LEU A 138 -6.63 -0.53 4.74
C LEU A 138 -7.46 0.15 3.64
N VAL A 139 -8.02 1.33 3.93
CA VAL A 139 -8.82 2.09 2.95
C VAL A 139 -7.97 2.46 1.74
N SER A 140 -6.74 2.92 1.97
CA SER A 140 -5.79 3.26 0.90
C SER A 140 -5.44 2.04 0.05
N GLY A 141 -5.23 0.88 0.67
CA GLY A 141 -5.00 -0.39 -0.02
C GLY A 141 -6.20 -0.84 -0.85
N LEU A 142 -7.42 -0.65 -0.35
CA LEU A 142 -8.66 -0.96 -1.07
C LEU A 142 -8.85 -0.05 -2.29
N VAL A 143 -8.64 1.26 -2.13
CA VAL A 143 -8.68 2.24 -3.23
C VAL A 143 -7.62 1.87 -4.27
N PHE A 144 -6.38 1.65 -3.83
CA PHE A 144 -5.29 1.28 -4.71
C PHE A 144 -5.58 0.00 -5.49
N ALA A 145 -5.96 -1.08 -4.80
CA ALA A 145 -6.23 -2.37 -5.43
C ALA A 145 -7.45 -2.30 -6.38
N SER A 146 -8.44 -1.44 -6.09
CA SER A 146 -9.62 -1.31 -6.94
C SER A 146 -9.32 -0.64 -8.27
N ILE A 147 -8.45 0.37 -8.26
CA ILE A 147 -8.08 1.15 -9.45
C ILE A 147 -6.92 0.50 -10.20
N ALA A 148 -5.88 0.06 -9.50
CA ALA A 148 -4.71 -0.55 -10.11
C ALA A 148 -5.00 -1.91 -10.76
N LEU A 149 -6.03 -2.61 -10.29
CA LEU A 149 -6.48 -3.91 -10.83
C LEU A 149 -7.80 -3.81 -11.60
N MET A 150 -8.23 -2.61 -12.00
CA MET A 150 -9.41 -2.45 -12.84
C MET A 150 -9.14 -3.07 -14.21
N ARG A 151 -9.99 -4.02 -14.63
CA ARG A 151 -9.83 -4.70 -15.92
C ARG A 151 -10.20 -3.69 -17.03
N PRO A 152 -9.32 -3.39 -18.00
CA PRO A 152 -9.70 -2.57 -19.13
C PRO A 152 -10.82 -3.28 -19.91
N ALA A 153 -11.85 -2.52 -20.28
CA ALA A 153 -13.06 -3.03 -20.95
C ALA A 153 -12.77 -3.73 -22.29
N SER A 154 -11.58 -3.53 -22.86
CA SER A 154 -11.11 -4.12 -24.12
C SER A 154 -10.46 -5.50 -23.98
N ALA A 155 -10.39 -6.09 -22.77
CA ALA A 155 -10.04 -7.49 -22.61
C ALA A 155 -11.28 -8.35 -22.88
N GLU A 156 -11.73 -8.39 -24.14
CA GLU A 156 -12.60 -9.46 -24.62
C GLU A 156 -11.97 -10.79 -24.20
N PRO A 157 -12.75 -11.72 -23.61
CA PRO A 157 -12.27 -13.07 -23.42
C PRO A 157 -11.90 -13.60 -24.81
N ASP A 158 -10.66 -14.00 -25.00
CA ASP A 158 -10.25 -14.70 -26.22
C ASP A 158 -10.97 -16.06 -26.20
N GLU A 159 -12.22 -16.09 -26.68
CA GLU A 159 -13.06 -17.30 -26.82
C GLU A 159 -12.36 -18.40 -27.64
N ARG A 160 -11.28 -18.05 -28.36
CA ARG A 160 -10.47 -18.98 -29.14
C ARG A 160 -9.53 -19.85 -28.29
N ALA A 161 -9.29 -19.50 -27.03
CA ALA A 161 -8.39 -20.27 -26.15
C ALA A 161 -9.09 -21.44 -25.44
N ASP A 162 -10.43 -21.49 -25.45
CA ASP A 162 -11.22 -22.52 -24.75
C ASP A 162 -11.58 -23.74 -25.63
N VAL A 163 -11.14 -23.78 -26.88
CA VAL A 163 -11.31 -24.97 -27.73
C VAL A 163 -10.04 -25.83 -27.64
N GLN A 164 -9.93 -26.65 -26.58
CA GLN A 164 -9.00 -27.77 -26.63
C GLN A 164 -9.51 -28.79 -27.66
N PRO A 165 -8.71 -29.19 -28.67
CA PRO A 165 -9.08 -30.33 -29.48
C PRO A 165 -9.01 -31.57 -28.59
N PHE A 166 -10.16 -32.23 -28.40
CA PHE A 166 -10.22 -33.53 -27.75
C PHE A 166 -9.21 -34.48 -28.41
N ARG A 167 -8.31 -35.04 -27.61
CA ARG A 167 -7.53 -36.24 -27.92
C ARG A 167 -7.72 -37.24 -26.80
#